data_AF-A0A7R9KS03-F1
#
_entry.id   AF-A0A7R9KS03-F1
#
_cell.length_a   1.000
_cell.length_b   1.000
_cell.length_c   1.000
_cell.angle_alpha   90.00
_cell.angle_beta   90.00
_cell.angle_gamma   90.00
#
_symmetry.space_group_name_H-M   'P 1'
#
loop_
_entity.id
_entity.type
_entity.pdbx_description
1 polymer ?
#
loop_
_entity_poly.entity_id
_entity_poly.type
_entity_poly.pdbx_seq_one_letter_code
_entity_poly.pdbx_strand_id
1 'polypeptide(L)'
;MDIKPENMLSLKVGRVVSKQTPIKHFIALEEYNAFIGTDDTLETLNLSPSLAQEWRLLPQNFGNVYLGETFAFVINCTNDSVKEMVTDVVVRIDLQVGNKAAILGEMKASVLDAKQSLNDIMKHEVKDLGPHVLICTIGFFMNSTERQNYRKFFKFQVLKPLDVKTKFYNAESDEVYLEALLQNLTTTPMCLERVMLEPSPYFDVKPMNTIVTEEGSERWVFGKVNRFNSQECRQYLFCL
;
A
#
# COMPACT_ATOMS: atom_id res chain seq x y z
N MET A 1 -24.79 -4.98 34.37
CA MET A 1 -23.41 -5.29 33.96
C MET A 1 -22.82 -4.01 33.44
N ASP A 2 -21.80 -3.46 34.09
CA ASP A 2 -21.10 -2.28 33.58
C ASP A 2 -20.40 -2.68 32.29
N ILE A 3 -20.89 -2.16 31.16
CA ILE A 3 -20.25 -2.36 29.87
C ILE A 3 -18.99 -1.51 29.87
N LYS A 4 -17.83 -2.15 29.80
CA LYS A 4 -16.57 -1.41 29.71
C LYS A 4 -16.58 -0.53 28.44
N PRO A 5 -16.07 0.71 28.49
CA PRO A 5 -16.05 1.64 27.35
C PRO A 5 -15.42 1.05 26.07
N GLU A 6 -14.41 0.19 26.25
CA GLU A 6 -13.69 -0.54 25.18
C GLU A 6 -14.56 -1.55 24.41
N ASN A 7 -15.70 -1.94 24.96
CA ASN A 7 -16.66 -2.86 24.33
C ASN A 7 -17.77 -2.15 23.55
N MET A 8 -17.80 -0.81 23.57
CA MET A 8 -18.89 -0.03 22.96
C MET A 8 -18.54 0.42 21.56
N LEU A 9 -17.29 0.84 21.34
CA LEU A 9 -16.80 1.19 20.02
C LEU A 9 -15.81 0.12 19.54
N SER A 10 -16.07 -0.48 18.39
CA SER A 10 -15.04 -1.26 17.69
C SER A 10 -14.33 -0.39 16.65
N LEU A 11 -13.08 -0.76 16.38
CA LEU A 11 -12.29 -0.14 15.34
C LEU A 11 -11.73 -1.24 14.46
N LYS A 12 -11.91 -1.10 13.15
CA LYS A 12 -11.37 -2.01 12.14
C LYS A 12 -10.62 -1.21 11.09
N VAL A 13 -9.54 -1.79 10.59
CA VAL A 13 -8.71 -1.21 9.52
C VAL A 13 -8.69 -2.19 8.36
N GLY A 14 -8.93 -1.69 7.15
CA GLY A 14 -8.93 -2.49 5.93
C GLY A 14 -8.16 -1.79 4.82
N ARG A 15 -7.34 -2.52 4.08
CA ARG A 15 -6.63 -1.96 2.93
C ARG A 15 -7.63 -1.69 1.80
N VAL A 16 -7.45 -0.59 1.08
CA VAL A 16 -8.30 -0.22 -0.05
C VAL A 16 -7.47 0.13 -1.28
N VAL A 17 -8.09 0.03 -2.45
CA VAL A 17 -7.56 0.53 -3.73
C VAL A 17 -8.61 1.38 -4.41
N SER A 18 -8.18 2.43 -5.13
CA SER A 18 -9.09 3.25 -5.91
C SER A 18 -9.55 2.51 -7.15
N LYS A 19 -10.85 2.57 -7.44
CA LYS A 19 -11.47 2.03 -8.66
C LYS A 19 -11.09 2.82 -9.91
N GLN A 20 -10.56 4.04 -9.76
CA GLN A 20 -10.10 4.88 -10.86
C GLN A 20 -8.70 4.48 -11.36
N THR A 21 -8.01 3.57 -10.65
CA THR A 21 -6.67 3.11 -11.03
C THR A 21 -6.74 2.42 -12.40
N PRO A 22 -6.04 2.91 -13.43
CA PRO A 22 -6.10 2.31 -14.75
C PRO A 22 -5.47 0.91 -14.74
N ILE A 23 -6.28 -0.12 -14.98
CA ILE A 23 -5.85 -1.54 -15.06
C ILE A 23 -5.24 -1.86 -16.44
N LYS A 24 -5.15 -0.87 -17.32
CA LYS A 24 -4.80 -1.06 -18.73
C LYS A 24 -3.45 -1.79 -18.88
N HIS A 25 -3.53 -3.01 -19.42
CA HIS A 25 -2.48 -3.76 -20.15
C HIS A 25 -1.47 -4.60 -19.36
N PHE A 26 -1.62 -4.77 -18.04
CA PHE A 26 -0.62 -5.50 -17.26
C PHE A 26 -1.07 -6.91 -16.79
N ILE A 27 -2.35 -7.09 -16.48
CA ILE A 27 -2.95 -8.36 -16.05
C ILE A 27 -4.14 -8.69 -16.93
N ALA A 28 -4.33 -9.98 -17.23
CA ALA A 28 -5.53 -10.44 -17.93
C ALA A 28 -6.77 -10.25 -17.05
N LEU A 29 -7.97 -10.13 -17.64
CA LEU A 29 -9.21 -9.98 -16.86
C LEU A 29 -9.45 -11.18 -15.94
N GLU A 30 -9.10 -12.38 -16.40
CA GLU A 30 -9.15 -13.63 -15.64
C GLU A 30 -8.19 -13.61 -14.46
N GLU A 31 -6.94 -13.18 -14.68
CA GLU A 31 -5.96 -12.97 -13.59
C GLU A 31 -6.48 -11.94 -12.59
N TYR A 32 -6.99 -10.79 -13.04
CA TYR A 32 -7.57 -9.77 -12.16
C TYR A 32 -8.71 -10.31 -11.31
N ASN A 33 -9.62 -11.08 -11.92
CA ASN A 33 -10.74 -11.69 -11.21
C ASN A 33 -10.28 -12.79 -10.24
N ALA A 34 -9.26 -13.56 -10.58
CA ALA A 34 -8.63 -14.51 -9.66
C ALA A 34 -7.92 -13.79 -8.51
N PHE A 35 -7.20 -12.68 -8.79
CA PHE A 35 -6.50 -11.87 -7.79
C PHE A 35 -7.43 -11.21 -6.78
N ILE A 36 -8.63 -10.79 -7.19
CA ILE A 36 -9.63 -10.19 -6.30
C ILE A 36 -10.61 -11.24 -5.73
N GLY A 37 -10.76 -12.39 -6.40
CA GLY A 37 -11.76 -13.40 -6.09
C GLY A 37 -11.36 -14.42 -5.02
N THR A 38 -10.12 -14.43 -4.53
CA THR A 38 -9.69 -15.34 -3.46
C THR A 38 -10.08 -14.79 -2.07
N ASP A 39 -11.14 -15.38 -1.51
CA ASP A 39 -11.57 -15.45 -0.10
C ASP A 39 -11.88 -14.14 0.67
N ASP A 40 -13.14 -13.73 0.56
CA ASP A 40 -14.19 -13.75 1.61
C ASP A 40 -13.78 -13.80 3.10
N THR A 41 -13.19 -12.72 3.60
CA THR A 41 -13.35 -12.33 5.04
C THR A 41 -13.72 -10.85 5.18
N LEU A 42 -14.36 -10.26 4.16
CA LEU A 42 -14.82 -8.87 4.17
C LEU A 42 -16.08 -8.63 5.02
N GLU A 43 -16.65 -9.67 5.63
CA GLU A 43 -17.98 -9.64 6.28
C GLU A 43 -18.15 -8.57 7.39
N THR A 44 -17.08 -7.90 7.82
CA THR A 44 -17.12 -6.98 8.95
C THR A 44 -16.74 -5.53 8.65
N LEU A 45 -16.27 -5.20 7.45
CA LEU A 45 -15.88 -3.84 7.05
C LEU A 45 -16.68 -3.44 5.81
N ASN A 46 -17.74 -2.67 6.02
CA ASN A 46 -18.50 -2.07 4.93
C ASN A 46 -18.06 -0.61 4.73
N LEU A 47 -17.78 -0.27 3.48
CA LEU A 47 -17.58 1.12 3.06
C LEU A 47 -18.95 1.82 3.02
N SER A 48 -18.98 3.10 3.35
CA SER A 48 -20.17 3.92 3.11
C SER A 48 -20.49 3.96 1.60
N PRO A 49 -21.74 4.20 1.18
CA PRO A 49 -22.11 4.16 -0.24
C PRO A 49 -21.27 5.07 -1.13
N SER A 50 -20.90 6.26 -0.64
CA SER A 50 -20.01 7.19 -1.35
C SER A 50 -18.61 6.63 -1.51
N LEU A 51 -18.00 6.15 -0.43
CA LEU A 51 -16.66 5.54 -0.48
C LEU A 51 -16.64 4.28 -1.34
N ALA A 52 -17.71 3.48 -1.30
CA ALA A 52 -17.84 2.27 -2.12
C ALA A 52 -17.92 2.56 -3.62
N GLN A 53 -18.28 3.77 -4.05
CA GLN A 53 -18.26 4.15 -5.47
C GLN A 53 -16.82 4.35 -5.98
N GLU A 54 -15.93 4.86 -5.13
CA GLU A 54 -14.56 5.23 -5.50
C GLU A 54 -13.51 4.19 -5.10
N TRP A 55 -13.79 3.41 -4.05
CA TRP A 55 -12.83 2.52 -3.40
C TRP A 55 -13.31 1.08 -3.40
N ARG A 56 -12.35 0.16 -3.39
CA ARG A 56 -12.56 -1.27 -3.23
C ARG A 56 -11.69 -1.77 -2.08
N LEU A 57 -12.29 -2.50 -1.14
CA LEU A 57 -11.55 -3.19 -0.09
C LEU A 57 -10.72 -4.33 -0.69
N LEU A 58 -9.52 -4.52 -0.17
CA LEU A 58 -8.64 -5.62 -0.55
C LEU A 58 -8.69 -6.73 0.52
N PRO A 59 -8.65 -8.01 0.12
CA PRO A 59 -8.47 -9.14 1.03
C PRO A 59 -7.25 -8.99 1.94
N GLN A 60 -7.25 -9.66 3.10
CA GLN A 60 -6.11 -9.64 4.03
C GLN A 60 -4.81 -10.16 3.40
N ASN A 61 -4.89 -11.00 2.36
CA ASN A 61 -3.72 -11.48 1.60
C ASN A 61 -2.94 -10.34 0.91
N PHE A 62 -3.55 -9.16 0.71
CA PHE A 62 -2.86 -7.94 0.30
C PHE A 62 -2.20 -7.19 1.47
N GLY A 63 -2.02 -7.85 2.62
CA GLY A 63 -1.52 -7.27 3.85
C GLY A 63 -0.03 -6.89 3.83
N ASN A 64 0.73 -7.37 2.84
CA ASN A 64 2.13 -6.95 2.69
C ASN A 64 2.18 -5.50 2.22
N VAL A 65 2.79 -4.66 3.05
CA VAL A 65 3.08 -3.26 2.69
C VAL A 65 4.50 -3.20 2.15
N TYR A 66 4.71 -2.53 1.04
CA TYR A 66 6.03 -2.42 0.40
C TYR A 66 6.57 -0.99 0.44
N LEU A 67 7.89 -0.86 0.55
CA LEU A 67 8.56 0.44 0.52
C LEU A 67 8.25 1.19 -0.79
N GLY A 68 7.98 2.48 -0.69
CA GLY A 68 7.72 3.36 -1.83
C GLY A 68 6.27 3.34 -2.32
N GLU A 69 5.43 2.45 -1.80
CA GLU A 69 4.01 2.46 -2.17
C GLU A 69 3.23 3.54 -1.41
N THR A 70 2.10 3.96 -1.98
CA THR A 70 1.09 4.71 -1.24
C THR A 70 0.13 3.73 -0.58
N PHE A 71 0.32 3.49 0.71
CA PHE A 71 -0.56 2.64 1.52
C PHE A 71 -1.87 3.37 1.79
N ALA A 72 -2.95 2.91 1.18
CA ALA A 72 -4.31 3.42 1.36
C ALA A 72 -5.16 2.42 2.16
N PHE A 73 -5.84 2.92 3.18
CA PHE A 73 -6.64 2.10 4.08
C PHE A 73 -7.88 2.86 4.59
N VAL A 74 -8.96 2.11 4.82
CA VAL A 74 -10.13 2.61 5.54
C VAL A 74 -9.94 2.37 7.03
N ILE A 75 -10.38 3.34 7.83
CA ILE A 75 -10.58 3.15 9.26
C ILE A 75 -12.08 3.24 9.50
N ASN A 76 -12.62 2.24 10.17
CA ASN A 76 -14.04 2.18 10.51
C ASN A 76 -14.18 2.07 12.03
N CYS A 77 -14.82 3.07 12.62
CA CYS A 77 -15.22 3.11 14.02
C CYS A 77 -16.73 2.84 14.11
N THR A 78 -17.11 1.70 14.66
CA THR A 78 -18.52 1.28 14.78
C THR A 78 -18.98 1.38 16.22
N ASN A 79 -20.16 1.94 16.45
CA ASN A 79 -20.85 1.80 17.72
C ASN A 79 -21.53 0.44 17.80
N ASP A 80 -20.92 -0.49 18.52
CA ASP A 80 -21.41 -1.86 18.69
C ASP A 80 -22.54 -1.97 19.72
N SER A 81 -22.91 -0.87 20.38
CA SER A 81 -24.05 -0.81 21.28
C SER A 81 -25.33 -1.25 20.57
N VAL A 82 -26.24 -1.85 21.34
CA VAL A 82 -27.56 -2.25 20.82
C VAL A 82 -28.55 -1.09 20.86
N LYS A 83 -28.42 -0.18 21.84
CA LYS A 83 -29.36 0.93 22.07
C LYS A 83 -28.71 2.27 22.45
N GLU A 84 -27.49 2.23 22.98
CA GLU A 84 -26.84 3.44 23.49
C GLU A 84 -26.19 4.23 22.35
N MET A 85 -26.42 5.54 22.37
CA MET A 85 -25.68 6.49 21.52
C MET A 85 -24.43 6.98 22.25
N VAL A 86 -23.43 7.42 21.49
CA VAL A 86 -22.26 8.12 22.01
C VAL A 86 -22.11 9.48 21.34
N THR A 87 -21.53 10.45 22.06
CA THR A 87 -21.38 11.83 21.57
C THR A 87 -19.92 12.29 21.55
N ASP A 88 -19.64 13.32 20.76
CA ASP A 88 -18.32 13.91 20.53
C ASP A 88 -17.22 12.87 20.28
N VAL A 89 -17.51 11.94 19.38
CA VAL A 89 -16.59 10.90 18.95
C VAL A 89 -15.46 11.54 18.17
N VAL A 90 -14.23 11.30 18.62
CA VAL A 90 -12.99 11.70 17.96
C VAL A 90 -12.11 10.47 17.83
N VAL A 91 -11.70 10.16 16.61
CA VAL A 91 -10.72 9.11 16.31
C VAL A 91 -9.50 9.78 15.71
N ARG A 92 -8.42 9.87 16.50
CA ARG A 92 -7.12 10.35 16.04
C ARG A 92 -6.25 9.18 15.62
N ILE A 93 -5.58 9.32 14.49
CA ILE A 93 -4.75 8.27 13.90
C ILE A 93 -3.32 8.77 13.76
N ASP A 94 -2.43 8.10 14.48
CA ASP A 94 -0.99 8.31 14.43
C ASP A 94 -0.33 7.08 13.79
N LEU A 95 0.73 7.30 13.03
CA LEU A 95 1.61 6.25 12.51
C LEU A 95 2.95 6.33 13.23
N GLN A 96 3.35 5.23 13.85
CA GLN A 96 4.63 5.07 14.50
C GLN A 96 5.57 4.20 13.67
N VAL A 97 6.78 4.70 13.44
CA VAL A 97 7.88 4.02 12.76
C VAL A 97 9.10 4.07 13.68
N GLY A 98 9.47 2.92 14.26
CA GLY A 98 10.47 2.87 15.33
C GLY A 98 10.09 3.80 16.49
N ASN A 99 10.91 4.82 16.76
CA ASN A 99 10.70 5.80 17.83
C ASN A 99 10.01 7.09 17.37
N LYS A 100 9.71 7.24 16.07
CA LYS A 100 9.05 8.43 15.51
C LYS A 100 7.56 8.17 15.38
N ALA A 101 6.73 9.12 15.76
CA ALA A 101 5.28 9.08 15.56
C ALA A 101 4.83 10.34 14.81
N ALA A 102 3.95 10.18 13.83
CA ALA A 102 3.37 11.26 13.05
C ALA A 102 1.84 11.12 12.99
N ILE A 103 1.13 12.24 13.05
CA ILE A 103 -0.33 12.25 12.87
C ILE A 103 -0.64 12.04 11.40
N LEU A 104 -1.46 11.04 11.08
CA LEU A 104 -1.97 10.83 9.73
C LEU A 104 -3.30 11.55 9.49
N GLY A 105 -4.15 11.63 10.52
CA GLY A 105 -5.44 12.28 10.41
C GLY A 105 -6.32 12.12 11.64
N GLU A 106 -7.53 12.69 11.54
CA GLU A 106 -8.52 12.66 12.60
C GLU A 106 -9.94 12.63 12.00
N MET A 107 -10.79 11.75 12.54
CA MET A 107 -12.21 11.66 12.17
C MET A 107 -13.06 12.10 13.35
N LYS A 108 -14.18 12.79 13.07
CA LYS A 108 -15.10 13.27 14.11
C LYS A 108 -16.55 12.97 13.78
N ALA A 109 -17.34 12.69 14.81
CA ALA A 109 -18.79 12.67 14.73
C ALA A 109 -19.39 13.26 16.01
N SER A 110 -20.30 14.22 15.89
CA SER A 110 -20.99 14.81 17.04
C SER A 110 -21.83 13.78 17.79
N VAL A 111 -22.47 12.88 17.05
CA VAL A 111 -23.27 11.77 17.57
C VAL A 111 -23.01 10.54 16.72
N LEU A 112 -22.88 9.38 17.36
CA LEU A 112 -22.83 8.08 16.69
C LEU A 112 -23.86 7.17 17.37
N ASP A 113 -24.98 6.96 16.70
CA ASP A 113 -26.08 6.15 17.22
C ASP A 113 -25.71 4.65 17.26
N ALA A 114 -26.52 3.84 17.95
CA ALA A 114 -26.34 2.40 18.02
C ALA A 114 -26.23 1.81 16.60
N LYS A 115 -25.22 0.95 16.40
CA LYS A 115 -24.87 0.30 15.12
C LYS A 115 -24.42 1.23 13.99
N GLN A 116 -24.32 2.53 14.22
CA GLN A 116 -23.74 3.44 13.23
C GLN A 116 -22.22 3.35 13.21
N SER A 117 -21.65 3.75 12.09
CA SER A 117 -20.20 3.74 11.87
C SER A 117 -19.71 5.07 11.31
N LEU A 118 -18.55 5.51 11.80
CA LEU A 118 -17.77 6.61 11.27
C LEU A 118 -16.58 6.00 10.51
N ASN A 119 -16.43 6.33 9.23
CA ASN A 119 -15.33 5.83 8.42
C ASN A 119 -14.72 6.91 7.52
N ASP A 120 -13.44 6.74 7.23
CA ASP A 120 -12.69 7.58 6.30
C ASP A 120 -11.52 6.81 5.68
N ILE A 121 -11.03 7.28 4.54
CA ILE A 121 -9.88 6.75 3.83
C ILE A 121 -8.66 7.60 4.16
N MET A 122 -7.60 6.95 4.64
CA MET A 122 -6.30 7.57 4.83
C MET A 122 -5.30 7.02 3.83
N LYS A 123 -4.33 7.85 3.46
CA LYS A 123 -3.23 7.51 2.56
C LYS A 123 -1.92 7.90 3.20
N HIS A 124 -0.93 7.03 3.08
CA HIS A 124 0.41 7.30 3.56
C HIS A 124 1.43 6.77 2.56
N GLU A 125 2.37 7.63 2.16
CA GLU A 125 3.51 7.23 1.34
C GLU A 125 4.56 6.56 2.23
N VAL A 126 4.83 5.28 1.98
CA VAL A 126 5.68 4.46 2.83
C VAL A 126 7.15 4.69 2.50
N LYS A 127 7.90 5.26 3.47
CA LYS A 127 9.30 5.69 3.26
C LYS A 127 10.33 4.91 4.04
N ASP A 128 9.89 4.15 5.02
CA ASP A 128 10.77 3.42 5.94
C ASP A 128 10.49 1.92 5.85
N LEU A 129 11.55 1.13 5.96
CA LEU A 129 11.44 -0.33 6.05
C LEU A 129 11.18 -0.76 7.48
N GLY A 130 10.61 -1.96 7.65
CA GLY A 130 10.49 -2.58 8.97
C GLY A 130 9.11 -2.41 9.61
N PRO A 131 9.03 -2.57 10.95
CA PRO A 131 7.77 -2.59 11.66
C PRO A 131 7.16 -1.19 11.78
N HIS A 132 5.88 -1.10 11.46
CA HIS A 132 5.05 0.10 11.57
C HIS A 132 3.85 -0.19 12.48
N VAL A 133 3.39 0.83 13.21
CA VAL A 133 2.23 0.71 14.10
C VAL A 133 1.27 1.87 13.87
N LEU A 134 0.06 1.58 13.40
CA LEU A 134 -1.05 2.54 13.45
C LEU A 134 -1.61 2.57 14.88
N ILE A 135 -1.62 3.75 15.47
CA ILE A 135 -2.17 4.01 16.79
C ILE A 135 -3.44 4.82 16.59
N CYS A 136 -4.58 4.19 16.88
CA CYS A 136 -5.88 4.85 16.81
C CYS A 136 -6.32 5.18 18.23
N THR A 137 -6.37 6.47 18.55
CA THR A 137 -6.87 6.98 19.84
C THR A 137 -8.32 7.40 19.67
N ILE A 138 -9.22 6.73 20.40
CA ILE A 138 -10.66 6.96 20.35
C ILE A 138 -11.07 7.69 21.62
N GLY A 139 -11.74 8.82 21.48
CA GLY A 139 -12.31 9.57 22.60
C GLY A 139 -13.78 9.90 22.35
N PHE A 140 -14.65 9.71 23.34
CA PHE A 140 -16.10 9.91 23.22
C PHE A 140 -16.73 10.14 24.61
N PHE A 141 -18.01 10.55 24.64
CA PHE A 141 -18.83 10.61 25.85
C PHE A 141 -19.97 9.58 25.78
N MET A 142 -20.31 9.01 26.92
CA MET A 142 -21.40 8.03 27.07
C MET A 142 -22.34 8.50 28.17
N ASN A 143 -23.44 9.18 27.81
CA ASN A 143 -24.51 9.67 28.71
C ASN A 143 -24.06 10.30 30.05
N SER A 144 -22.79 10.68 30.15
CA SER A 144 -22.07 11.08 31.36
C SER A 144 -21.15 12.23 31.02
N THR A 145 -20.76 12.99 32.02
CA THR A 145 -19.87 14.15 31.87
C THR A 145 -18.39 13.77 31.74
N GLU A 146 -18.05 12.49 31.89
CA GLU A 146 -16.66 12.03 31.83
C GLU A 146 -16.33 11.51 30.42
N ARG A 147 -15.26 12.06 29.84
CA ARG A 147 -14.79 11.65 28.53
C ARG A 147 -14.06 10.31 28.62
N GLN A 148 -14.56 9.32 27.91
CA GLN A 148 -13.91 8.03 27.77
C GLN A 148 -12.84 8.11 26.67
N ASN A 149 -11.69 7.46 26.90
CA ASN A 149 -10.61 7.36 25.92
C ASN A 149 -9.94 6.00 25.97
N TYR A 150 -9.72 5.38 24.81
CA TYR A 150 -8.89 4.20 24.69
C TYR A 150 -8.10 4.19 23.37
N ARG A 151 -7.10 3.32 23.28
CA ARG A 151 -6.25 3.18 22.09
C ARG A 151 -6.30 1.76 21.52
N LYS A 152 -6.27 1.65 20.19
CA LYS A 152 -6.04 0.40 19.46
C LYS A 152 -4.79 0.52 18.60
N PHE A 153 -4.04 -0.58 18.54
CA PHE A 153 -2.76 -0.65 17.86
C PHE A 153 -2.83 -1.69 16.73
N PHE A 154 -2.51 -1.28 15.51
CA PHE A 154 -2.45 -2.17 14.35
C PHE A 154 -1.01 -2.21 13.84
N LYS A 155 -0.36 -3.36 13.99
CA LYS A 155 1.03 -3.56 13.59
C LYS A 155 1.08 -4.17 12.20
N PHE A 156 1.97 -3.66 11.36
CA PHE A 156 2.24 -4.22 10.04
C PHE A 156 3.73 -4.08 9.70
N GLN A 157 4.19 -4.90 8.76
CA GLN A 157 5.58 -4.95 8.34
C GLN A 157 5.70 -4.34 6.95
N VAL A 158 6.67 -3.43 6.77
CA VAL A 158 7.06 -2.92 5.46
C VAL A 158 8.24 -3.72 4.92
N LEU A 159 8.08 -4.23 3.70
CA LEU A 159 9.02 -5.09 2.99
C LEU A 159 9.66 -4.35 1.81
N LYS A 160 10.83 -4.83 1.37
CA LYS A 160 11.46 -4.34 0.13
C LYS A 160 10.71 -4.91 -1.08
N PRO A 161 10.28 -4.07 -2.05
CA PRO A 161 9.62 -4.57 -3.26
C PRO A 161 10.62 -5.14 -4.28
N LEU A 162 11.82 -4.56 -4.32
CA LEU A 162 12.84 -4.82 -5.32
C LEU A 162 14.18 -5.05 -4.64
N ASP A 163 14.97 -5.97 -5.19
CA ASP A 163 16.41 -6.08 -4.93
C ASP A 163 17.19 -5.68 -6.18
N VAL A 164 18.32 -5.01 -6.00
CA VAL A 164 19.20 -4.57 -7.08
C VAL A 164 20.62 -4.99 -6.75
N LYS A 165 21.23 -5.78 -7.65
CA LYS A 165 22.64 -6.18 -7.57
C LYS A 165 23.37 -5.70 -8.81
N THR A 166 24.53 -5.09 -8.62
CA THR A 166 25.33 -4.53 -9.71
C THR A 166 26.65 -5.27 -9.87
N LYS A 167 27.10 -5.44 -11.10
CA LYS A 167 28.45 -5.90 -11.44
C LYS A 167 29.05 -4.99 -12.50
N PHE A 168 30.34 -4.69 -12.36
CA PHE A 168 31.09 -3.86 -13.27
C PHE A 168 32.09 -4.72 -14.04
N TYR A 169 32.22 -4.46 -15.33
CA TYR A 169 33.21 -5.08 -16.20
C TYR A 169 33.97 -3.97 -16.93
N ASN A 170 35.28 -3.90 -16.69
CA ASN A 170 36.15 -2.97 -17.39
C ASN A 170 36.56 -3.60 -18.72
N ALA A 171 36.37 -2.88 -19.82
CA ALA A 171 36.89 -3.28 -21.11
C ALA A 171 38.39 -2.98 -21.22
N GLU A 172 39.02 -3.47 -22.28
CA GLU A 172 40.38 -3.02 -22.65
C GLU A 172 40.37 -1.60 -23.24
N SER A 173 39.20 -1.11 -23.68
CA SER A 173 38.91 0.29 -24.02
C SER A 173 38.60 1.12 -22.77
N ASP A 174 38.39 2.43 -22.95
CA ASP A 174 37.92 3.35 -21.89
C ASP A 174 36.41 3.21 -21.59
N GLU A 175 35.84 2.02 -21.85
CA GLU A 175 34.42 1.71 -21.64
C GLU A 175 34.24 0.84 -20.40
N VAL A 176 33.16 1.09 -19.65
CA VAL A 176 32.78 0.29 -18.48
C VAL A 176 31.37 -0.25 -18.67
N TYR A 177 31.21 -1.56 -18.55
CA TYR A 177 29.90 -2.20 -18.61
C TYR A 177 29.35 -2.43 -17.20
N LEU A 178 28.12 -1.97 -16.97
CA LEU A 178 27.36 -2.19 -15.75
C LEU A 178 26.20 -3.16 -16.00
N GLU A 179 26.25 -4.32 -15.37
CA GLU A 179 25.13 -5.26 -15.28
C GLU A 179 24.35 -4.98 -13.98
N ALA A 180 23.08 -4.58 -14.11
CA ALA A 180 22.14 -4.42 -13.01
C ALA A 180 21.12 -5.57 -13.03
N LEU A 181 21.22 -6.47 -12.06
CA LEU A 181 20.25 -7.52 -11.80
C LEU A 181 19.15 -6.98 -10.89
N LEU A 182 17.95 -6.83 -11.42
CA LEU A 182 16.74 -6.49 -10.69
C LEU A 182 15.99 -7.77 -10.33
N GLN A 183 15.47 -7.87 -9.10
CA GLN A 183 14.62 -8.97 -8.65
C GLN A 183 13.32 -8.42 -8.05
N ASN A 184 12.17 -8.95 -8.49
CA ASN A 184 10.88 -8.67 -7.86
C ASN A 184 10.73 -9.54 -6.61
N LEU A 185 10.77 -8.93 -5.43
CA LEU A 185 10.61 -9.63 -4.15
C LEU A 185 9.15 -9.74 -3.69
N THR A 186 8.23 -9.05 -4.37
CA THR A 186 6.81 -9.07 -4.01
C THR A 186 6.17 -10.39 -4.39
N THR A 187 5.01 -10.68 -3.80
CA THR A 187 4.18 -11.86 -4.12
C THR A 187 3.35 -11.68 -5.40
N THR A 188 3.30 -10.46 -5.93
CA THR A 188 2.47 -10.05 -7.06
C THR A 188 3.34 -9.57 -8.22
N PRO A 189 2.86 -9.63 -9.47
CA PRO A 189 3.60 -9.03 -10.56
C PRO A 189 3.54 -7.49 -10.42
N MET A 190 4.59 -6.78 -10.86
CA MET A 190 4.60 -5.31 -10.98
C MET A 190 4.86 -4.85 -12.42
N CYS A 191 4.38 -3.68 -12.80
CA CYS A 191 4.69 -3.07 -14.09
C CYS A 191 5.85 -2.09 -13.92
N LEU A 192 6.95 -2.29 -14.65
CA LEU A 192 8.07 -1.36 -14.64
C LEU A 192 7.89 -0.34 -15.77
N GLU A 193 7.49 0.88 -15.42
CA GLU A 193 7.30 1.94 -16.42
C GLU A 193 8.61 2.28 -17.16
N ARG A 194 9.70 2.39 -16.42
CA ARG A 194 11.01 2.77 -16.97
C ARG A 194 12.14 2.25 -16.09
N VAL A 195 13.21 1.75 -16.71
CA VAL A 195 14.46 1.39 -16.04
C VAL A 195 15.59 2.19 -16.70
N MET A 196 16.24 3.06 -15.94
CA MET A 196 17.36 3.86 -16.42
C MET A 196 18.47 3.92 -15.38
N LEU A 197 19.67 4.18 -15.86
CA LEU A 197 20.84 4.49 -15.07
C LEU A 197 21.15 5.98 -15.25
N GLU A 198 21.20 6.72 -14.15
CA GLU A 198 21.61 8.13 -14.15
C GLU A 198 23.12 8.21 -13.85
N PRO A 199 23.97 8.62 -14.81
CA PRO A 199 25.40 8.70 -14.59
C PRO A 199 25.82 9.94 -13.81
N SER A 200 27.04 9.88 -13.28
CA SER A 200 27.75 11.10 -12.87
C SER A 200 28.10 11.96 -14.09
N PRO A 201 28.40 13.26 -13.94
CA PRO A 201 28.75 14.14 -15.06
C PRO A 201 29.96 13.72 -15.91
N TYR A 202 30.74 12.74 -15.46
CA TYR A 202 31.94 12.25 -16.14
C TYR A 202 31.69 11.02 -17.03
N PHE A 203 30.48 10.46 -17.03
CA PHE A 203 30.15 9.26 -17.80
C PHE A 203 28.95 9.51 -18.70
N ASP A 204 29.01 8.99 -19.91
CA ASP A 204 27.88 8.92 -20.84
C ASP A 204 27.28 7.52 -20.77
N VAL A 205 25.98 7.41 -20.47
CA VAL A 205 25.33 6.11 -20.34
C VAL A 205 24.59 5.74 -21.62
N LYS A 206 24.96 4.61 -22.20
CA LYS A 206 24.22 3.95 -23.27
C LYS A 206 23.50 2.70 -22.75
N PRO A 207 22.16 2.69 -22.71
CA PRO A 207 21.41 1.47 -22.37
C PRO A 207 21.55 0.42 -23.48
N MET A 208 21.79 -0.83 -23.10
CA MET A 208 21.95 -1.97 -24.02
C MET A 208 20.79 -2.98 -23.89
N ASN A 209 19.58 -2.48 -23.68
CA ASN A 209 18.39 -3.28 -23.35
C ASN A 209 17.38 -3.39 -24.50
N THR A 210 17.78 -3.02 -25.72
CA THR A 210 16.97 -3.07 -26.94
C THR A 210 17.59 -4.00 -27.98
N ILE A 211 16.73 -4.67 -28.74
CA ILE A 211 17.09 -5.46 -29.92
C ILE A 211 16.54 -4.76 -31.17
N VAL A 212 17.34 -4.75 -32.23
CA VAL A 212 16.90 -4.31 -33.55
C VAL A 212 16.22 -5.49 -34.24
N THR A 213 14.95 -5.32 -34.62
CA THR A 213 14.18 -6.33 -35.35
C THR A 213 14.58 -6.37 -36.83
N GLU A 214 14.24 -7.45 -37.54
CA GLU A 214 14.49 -7.58 -38.99
C GLU A 214 13.85 -6.45 -39.82
N GLU A 215 12.79 -5.81 -39.29
CA GLU A 215 12.10 -4.66 -39.87
C GLU A 215 12.78 -3.31 -39.55
N GLY A 216 13.92 -3.32 -38.85
CA GLY A 216 14.66 -2.12 -38.44
C GLY A 216 14.06 -1.38 -37.23
N SER A 217 13.00 -1.91 -36.60
CA SER A 217 12.39 -1.32 -35.40
C SER A 217 13.11 -1.77 -34.12
N GLU A 218 13.31 -0.86 -33.16
CA GLU A 218 13.86 -1.18 -31.85
C GLU A 218 12.78 -1.72 -30.91
N ARG A 219 13.07 -2.83 -30.24
CA ARG A 219 12.17 -3.44 -29.26
C ARG A 219 12.94 -3.75 -27.97
N TRP A 220 12.32 -3.50 -26.82
CA TRP A 220 12.84 -3.92 -25.53
C TRP A 220 12.99 -5.44 -25.44
N VAL A 221 14.11 -5.91 -24.85
CA VAL A 221 14.38 -7.34 -24.66
C VAL A 221 13.30 -8.05 -23.84
N PHE A 222 12.58 -7.32 -22.98
CA PHE A 222 11.52 -7.86 -22.11
C PHE A 222 10.11 -7.81 -22.73
N GLY A 223 9.99 -7.46 -24.01
CA GLY A 223 8.70 -7.41 -24.72
C GLY A 223 8.03 -6.04 -24.69
N LYS A 224 6.81 -5.97 -25.24
CA LYS A 224 6.05 -4.72 -25.39
C LYS A 224 5.51 -4.18 -24.06
N VAL A 225 5.21 -5.07 -23.12
CA VAL A 225 4.77 -4.73 -21.77
C VAL A 225 5.87 -5.16 -20.82
N ASN A 226 6.43 -4.21 -20.07
CA ASN A 226 7.49 -4.47 -19.11
C ASN A 226 6.89 -5.05 -17.80
N ARG A 227 6.19 -6.19 -17.94
CA ARG A 227 5.54 -6.89 -16.83
C ARG A 227 6.56 -7.69 -16.07
N PHE A 228 6.85 -7.34 -14.83
CA PHE A 228 7.85 -8.00 -13.99
C PHE A 228 7.18 -8.94 -12.99
N ASN A 229 7.24 -10.24 -13.24
CA ASN A 229 6.48 -11.23 -12.47
C ASN A 229 7.04 -11.40 -11.05
N SER A 230 6.22 -11.96 -10.17
CA SER A 230 6.62 -12.32 -8.81
C SER A 230 7.86 -13.22 -8.83
N GLN A 231 8.87 -12.90 -8.01
CA GLN A 231 10.15 -13.63 -7.91
C GLN A 231 11.00 -13.68 -9.19
N GLU A 232 10.59 -12.99 -10.27
CA GLU A 232 11.37 -12.90 -11.50
C GLU A 232 12.65 -12.08 -11.27
N CYS A 233 13.72 -12.44 -11.98
CA CYS A 233 14.97 -11.69 -12.04
C CYS A 233 15.23 -11.23 -13.49
N ARG A 234 15.69 -9.99 -13.65
CA ARG A 234 16.01 -9.39 -14.95
C ARG A 234 17.37 -8.72 -14.91
N GLN A 235 18.14 -8.88 -15.97
CA GLN A 235 19.44 -8.25 -16.15
C GLN A 235 19.31 -7.08 -17.11
N TYR A 236 19.71 -5.90 -16.66
CA TYR A 236 19.83 -4.70 -17.46
C TYR A 236 21.31 -4.39 -17.68
N LEU A 237 21.70 -4.12 -18.91
CA LEU A 237 23.07 -3.79 -19.27
C LEU A 237 23.18 -2.33 -19.69
N PHE A 238 24.22 -1.67 -19.20
CA PHE A 238 24.56 -0.29 -19.54
C PHE A 238 26.05 -0.21 -19.88
N CYS A 239 26.39 0.55 -20.91
CA CYS A 239 27.76 0.94 -21.23
C CYS A 239 27.97 2.37 -20.75
N LEU A 240 29.04 2.61 -19.99
CA LEU A 240 29.50 3.90 -19.48
C LEU A 240 30.82 4.29 -20.14
#